data_AF-A0A2T2N960-F1
#
_entry.id   AF-A0A2T2N960-F1
#
_cell.length_a   1.000
_cell.length_b   1.000
_cell.length_c   1.000
_cell.angle_alpha   90.00
_cell.angle_beta   90.00
_cell.angle_gamma   90.00
#
_symmetry.space_group_name_H-M   'P 1'
#
loop_
_entity.id
_entity.type
_entity.pdbx_description
1 polymer ?
#
loop_
_entity_poly.entity_id
_entity_poly.type
_entity_poly.pdbx_seq_one_letter_code
_entity_poly.pdbx_strand_id
1 'polypeptide(L)' 'MSSQRNGQLPRAPKVRQSCDTCQASKIRCGQERPSCRRCVKYNIDCVYSVSRRAGRPR' A
#
# COMPACT_ATOMS: atom_id res chain seq x y z
N MET A 1 -15.15 -21.48 -31.16
CA MET A 1 -14.06 -20.52 -30.87
C MET A 1 -14.39 -19.80 -29.56
N SER A 2 -13.83 -20.25 -28.44
CA SER A 2 -14.12 -19.64 -27.12
C SER A 2 -12.80 -19.34 -26.41
N SER A 3 -12.59 -18.04 -26.22
CA SER A 3 -11.35 -17.39 -25.88
C SER A 3 -10.91 -17.59 -24.42
N GLN A 4 -9.67 -18.08 -24.28
CA GLN A 4 -8.64 -17.75 -23.28
C GLN A 4 -9.08 -16.99 -22.01
N ARG A 5 -8.74 -17.53 -20.83
CA ARG A 5 -8.44 -16.70 -19.65
C ARG A 5 -7.12 -17.11 -19.01
N ASN A 6 -6.17 -16.20 -19.23
CA ASN A 6 -4.79 -16.12 -18.77
C ASN A 6 -4.61 -16.45 -17.28
N GLY A 7 -3.68 -17.34 -16.97
CA GLY A 7 -3.29 -17.72 -15.62
C GLY A 7 -2.68 -16.56 -14.85
N GLN A 8 -3.38 -16.11 -13.79
CA GLN A 8 -2.84 -15.16 -12.83
C GLN A 8 -2.00 -15.92 -11.80
N LEU A 9 -0.69 -15.97 -12.01
CA LEU A 9 0.26 -16.23 -10.92
C LEU A 9 0.01 -15.20 -9.80
N PRO A 10 0.07 -15.58 -8.52
CA PRO A 10 -0.13 -14.65 -7.42
C PRO A 10 1.00 -13.61 -7.42
N ARG A 11 0.73 -12.45 -8.02
CA ARG A 11 1.63 -11.29 -7.97
C ARG A 11 1.87 -10.99 -6.50
N ALA A 12 3.13 -11.10 -6.07
CA ALA A 12 3.58 -10.74 -4.74
C ALA A 12 2.87 -9.45 -4.27
N PRO A 13 2.43 -9.37 -3.01
CA PRO A 13 1.66 -8.24 -2.51
C PRO A 13 2.44 -6.96 -2.78
N LYS A 14 1.99 -6.19 -3.77
CA LYS A 14 2.63 -4.92 -4.12
C LYS A 14 2.58 -4.04 -2.88
N VAL A 15 3.75 -3.69 -2.38
CA VAL A 15 3.88 -2.68 -1.32
C VAL A 15 3.21 -1.42 -1.85
N ARG A 16 2.39 -0.77 -1.03
CA ARG A 16 1.72 0.46 -1.44
C ARG A 16 2.78 1.54 -1.68
N GLN A 17 2.63 2.25 -2.79
CA GLN A 17 3.42 3.43 -3.12
C GLN A 17 3.21 4.54 -2.07
N SER A 18 2.06 4.53 -1.40
CA SER A 18 1.66 5.45 -0.33
C SER A 18 1.83 4.79 1.03
N CYS A 19 2.34 5.52 2.03
CA CYS A 19 2.28 5.06 3.42
C CYS A 19 0.84 5.04 3.94
N ASP A 20 0.60 4.26 4.99
CA ASP A 20 -0.72 4.05 5.60
C ASP A 20 -1.31 5.37 6.09
N THR A 21 -0.49 6.21 6.70
CA THR A 21 -0.89 7.53 7.23
C THR A 21 -1.37 8.49 6.15
N CYS A 22 -0.66 8.56 5.02
CA CYS A 22 -1.11 9.35 3.87
C CYS A 22 -2.37 8.76 3.25
N GLN A 23 -2.51 7.44 3.24
CA GLN A 23 -3.68 6.77 2.71
C GLN A 23 -4.92 6.94 3.59
N ALA A 24 -4.79 6.77 4.91
CA ALA A 24 -5.83 7.04 5.90
C ALA A 24 -6.26 8.50 5.83
N SER A 25 -5.31 9.42 5.64
CA SER A 25 -5.57 10.85 5.44
C SER A 25 -6.07 11.19 4.04
N LYS A 26 -6.16 10.23 3.10
CA LYS A 26 -6.53 10.42 1.68
C LYS A 26 -5.77 11.54 0.96
N ILE A 27 -4.48 11.64 1.19
CA ILE A 27 -3.62 12.65 0.57
C ILE A 27 -2.54 12.03 -0.33
N ARG A 28 -1.89 12.87 -1.13
CA ARG A 28 -0.69 12.49 -1.88
C ARG A 28 0.47 12.21 -0.91
N CYS A 29 1.01 11.00 -0.96
CA CYS A 29 2.21 10.64 -0.20
C CYS A 29 3.45 11.24 -0.88
N GLY A 30 4.40 11.73 -0.08
CA GLY A 30 5.68 12.26 -0.59
C GLY A 30 6.67 11.19 -1.05
N GLN A 31 6.40 9.90 -0.78
CA GLN A 31 7.24 8.75 -1.15
C GLN A 31 8.73 8.82 -0.73
N GLU A 32 9.08 9.76 0.15
CA GLU A 32 10.41 9.89 0.75
C GLU A 32 10.65 8.75 1.75
N ARG A 33 11.87 8.19 1.76
CA ARG A 33 12.26 7.06 2.62
C ARG A 33 13.34 7.56 3.60
N PRO A 34 13.29 7.20 4.90
CA PRO A 34 12.44 6.16 5.53
C PRO A 34 10.99 6.58 5.82
N SER A 35 10.72 7.88 5.94
CA SER A 35 9.39 8.45 6.22
C SER A 35 9.07 9.54 5.22
N CYS A 36 7.81 9.63 4.78
CA CYS A 36 7.44 10.65 3.81
C CYS A 36 7.53 12.07 4.43
N ARG A 37 7.79 13.09 3.61
CA ARG A 37 7.92 14.50 4.04
C ARG A 37 6.85 14.98 5.04
N ARG A 38 5.59 14.53 4.86
CA ARG A 38 4.50 14.84 5.81
C ARG A 38 4.71 14.12 7.13
N CYS A 39 4.97 12.82 7.10
CA CYS A 39 5.12 12.06 8.33
C CYS A 39 6.30 12.58 9.17
N VAL A 40 7.40 12.96 8.51
CA VAL A 40 8.54 13.63 9.18
C VAL A 40 8.11 14.98 9.77
N LYS A 41 7.41 15.83 9.01
CA LYS A 41 6.97 17.16 9.47
C LYS A 41 6.05 17.11 10.69
N TYR A 42 5.12 16.15 10.71
CA TYR A 42 4.16 15.99 11.80
C TYR A 42 4.65 14.99 12.87
N ASN A 43 5.86 14.45 12.69
CA ASN A 43 6.45 13.44 13.56
C ASN A 43 5.49 12.27 13.87
N ILE A 44 4.79 11.80 12.82
CA ILE A 44 3.83 10.70 12.89
C ILE A 44 4.41 9.44 12.25
N ASP A 45 3.89 8.29 12.67
CA ASP A 45 4.37 6.99 12.22
C ASP A 45 4.14 6.81 10.71
N CYS A 46 5.19 6.42 9.97
CA CYS A 46 5.16 6.32 8.51
C CYS A 46 5.31 4.88 8.05
N VAL A 47 4.22 4.10 8.13
CA VAL A 47 4.26 2.69 7.76
C VAL A 47 3.90 2.48 6.30
N TYR A 48 4.82 1.94 5.51
CA TYR A 48 4.52 1.43 4.18
C TYR A 48 4.00 -0.01 4.29
N SER A 49 2.74 -0.15 4.69
CA SER A 49 2.14 -1.48 4.86
C SER A 49 1.85 -2.12 3.50
N VAL A 50 2.24 -3.39 3.34
CA VAL A 50 1.75 -4.23 2.24
C VAL A 50 0.25 -4.44 2.42
N SER A 51 -0.54 -4.31 1.35
CA SER A 51 -1.98 -4.57 1.42
C SER A 51 -2.24 -6.08 1.59
N ARG A 52 -2.01 -6.58 2.80
CA ARG A 52 -2.54 -7.87 3.23
C ARG A 52 -4.03 -7.63 3.38
N ARG A 53 -4.82 -8.14 2.43
CA ARG A 53 -6.27 -8.26 2.61
C ARG A 53 -6.44 -8.92 3.97
N ALA A 54 -6.96 -8.17 4.95
CA ALA A 54 -7.28 -8.71 6.25
C ALA A 54 -8.32 -9.80 6.01
N GLY A 55 -7.86 -11.05 5.95
CA GLY A 55 -8.72 -12.21 5.97
C GLY A 55 -9.47 -12.15 7.28
N ARG A 56 -10.75 -11.77 7.19
CA ARG A 56 -11.85 -12.04 8.11
C ARG A 56 -11.45 -12.93 9.31
N PRO A 57 -11.53 -12.44 10.57
CA PRO A 57 -11.38 -13.32 11.71
C PRO A 57 -12.53 -14.33 11.71
N ARG A 58 -12.23 -15.57 12.14
CA ARG A 58 -13.17 -16.68 12.21
C ARG A 58 -14.30 -16.41 13.19
#